data_AF-A0A847N6B8-F1
#
_entry.id   AF-A0A847N6B8-F1
#
_cell.length_a   1.000
_cell.length_b   1.000
_cell.length_c   1.000
_cell.angle_alpha   90.00
_cell.angle_beta   90.00
_cell.angle_gamma   90.00
#
_symmetry.space_group_name_H-M   'P 1'
#
loop_
_entity.id
_entity.type
_entity.pdbx_description
1 polymer ?
#
loop_
_entity_poly.entity_id
_entity_poly.type
_entity_poly.pdbx_seq_one_letter_code
_entity_poly.pdbx_strand_id
1 'polypeptide(L)'
;MIKKINLILLFFMVLILSSCSKYERLNQNIFTMGTVVNVKIDYKNKNEAEKHFKEIKKIFDYYHELATNEEASVNQYNNVYQINSEIKEATEEQITIQVEKELYEMIELALQIEKETTING
;
A
#
# COMPACT_ATOMS: atom_id res chain seq x y z
N MET A 1 -56.05 25.39 -0.90
CA MET A 1 -54.74 25.34 -1.61
C MET A 1 -53.55 25.48 -0.67
N ILE A 2 -53.55 26.46 0.25
CA ILE A 2 -52.44 26.74 1.19
C ILE A 2 -51.99 25.50 1.99
N LYS A 3 -52.91 24.65 2.46
CA LYS A 3 -52.57 23.41 3.18
C LYS A 3 -51.79 22.38 2.35
N LYS A 4 -52.00 22.33 1.02
CA LYS A 4 -51.28 21.41 0.12
C LYS A 4 -49.86 21.92 -0.18
N ILE A 5 -49.72 23.24 -0.31
CA ILE A 5 -48.41 23.90 -0.53
C ILE A 5 -47.51 23.72 0.70
N ASN A 6 -48.06 23.89 1.91
CA ASN A 6 -47.31 23.70 3.15
C ASN A 6 -46.83 22.24 3.33
N LEU A 7 -47.62 21.25 2.89
CA LEU A 7 -47.23 19.84 2.93
C LEU A 7 -46.09 19.53 1.96
N ILE A 8 -46.12 20.10 0.76
CA ILE A 8 -45.05 19.95 -0.25
C ILE A 8 -43.75 20.60 0.24
N LEU A 9 -43.84 21.78 0.86
CA LEU A 9 -42.71 22.47 1.48
C LEU A 9 -42.09 21.65 2.62
N LEU A 10 -42.91 21.04 3.47
CA LEU A 10 -42.45 20.15 4.54
C LEU A 10 -41.71 18.93 3.98
N PHE A 11 -42.26 18.31 2.92
CA PHE A 11 -41.64 17.16 2.26
C PHE A 11 -40.27 17.50 1.65
N PHE A 12 -40.16 18.65 0.98
CA PHE A 12 -38.88 19.15 0.46
C PHE A 12 -37.87 19.43 1.55
N MET A 13 -38.30 19.95 2.71
CA MET A 13 -37.40 20.24 3.83
C MET A 13 -36.81 18.94 4.44
N VAL A 14 -37.61 17.86 4.52
CA VAL A 14 -37.14 16.53 4.98
C VAL A 14 -36.14 15.91 4.01
N LEU A 15 -36.32 16.11 2.70
CA LEU A 15 -35.38 15.62 1.68
C LEU A 15 -34.03 16.34 1.77
N ILE A 16 -34.03 17.65 2.02
CA ILE A 16 -32.79 18.43 2.17
C ILE A 16 -32.02 18.00 3.44
N LEU A 17 -32.71 17.70 4.53
CA LEU A 17 -32.09 17.24 5.78
C LEU A 17 -31.50 15.83 5.68
N SER A 18 -31.96 15.03 4.72
CA SER A 18 -31.50 13.65 4.51
C SER A 18 -30.21 13.56 3.65
N SER A 19 -29.69 14.68 3.12
CA SER A 19 -28.49 14.69 2.25
C SER A 19 -27.15 14.72 3.00
N CYS A 20 -27.15 14.64 4.33
CA CYS A 20 -25.94 14.64 5.14
C CYS A 20 -25.28 13.25 5.06
N SER A 21 -24.30 13.09 4.17
CA SER A 21 -23.51 11.85 4.07
C SER A 21 -22.46 11.81 5.17
N LYS A 22 -22.70 10.98 6.18
CA LYS A 22 -21.73 10.74 7.26
C LYS A 22 -20.59 9.86 6.74
N TYR A 23 -19.36 10.28 6.98
CA TYR A 23 -18.21 9.41 6.78
C TYR A 23 -18.14 8.41 7.94
N GLU A 24 -17.96 7.14 7.60
CA GLU A 24 -17.60 6.08 8.52
C GLU A 24 -16.10 5.77 8.40
N ARG A 25 -15.53 5.08 9.38
CA ARG A 25 -14.10 4.73 9.39
C ARG A 25 -13.92 3.23 9.39
N LEU A 26 -13.23 2.71 8.38
CA LEU A 26 -12.69 1.35 8.35
C LEU A 26 -11.38 1.35 9.12
N ASN A 27 -11.16 0.35 9.97
CA ASN A 27 -9.90 0.17 10.68
C ASN A 27 -9.53 -1.31 10.64
N GLN A 28 -8.47 -1.66 9.93
CA GLN A 28 -8.03 -3.04 9.74
C GLN A 28 -6.50 -3.14 9.79
N ASN A 29 -6.01 -4.35 10.09
CA ASN A 29 -4.59 -4.63 10.20
C ASN A 29 -4.11 -5.51 9.03
N ILE A 30 -2.91 -5.24 8.54
CA ILE A 30 -2.16 -6.09 7.62
C ILE A 30 -0.94 -6.62 8.38
N PHE A 31 -0.72 -7.92 8.36
CA PHE A 31 0.47 -8.57 8.91
C PHE A 31 1.42 -8.85 7.75
N THR A 32 2.55 -8.16 7.70
CA THR A 32 3.52 -8.23 6.60
C THR A 32 4.88 -7.74 7.07
N MET A 33 5.96 -8.14 6.39
CA MET A 33 7.34 -7.69 6.70
C MET A 33 7.72 -7.84 8.19
N GLY A 34 7.24 -8.90 8.84
CA GLY A 34 7.48 -9.15 10.27
C GLY A 34 6.80 -8.17 11.25
N THR A 35 5.83 -7.37 10.79
CA THR A 35 5.15 -6.35 11.61
C THR A 35 3.65 -6.24 11.31
N VAL A 36 2.98 -5.35 12.06
CA VAL A 36 1.56 -5.01 11.90
C VAL A 36 1.43 -3.60 11.33
N VAL A 37 0.82 -3.49 10.15
CA VAL A 37 0.43 -2.22 9.53
C VAL A 37 -1.04 -1.96 9.82
N ASN A 38 -1.34 -0.85 10.50
CA ASN A 38 -2.72 -0.43 10.76
C ASN A 38 -3.21 0.53 9.65
N VAL A 39 -4.29 0.15 8.96
CA VAL A 39 -4.88 0.90 7.87
C VAL A 39 -6.22 1.48 8.31
N LYS A 40 -6.37 2.80 8.16
CA LYS A 40 -7.61 3.53 8.46
C LYS A 40 -8.10 4.22 7.20
N ILE A 41 -9.36 3.97 6.82
CA ILE A 41 -9.98 4.55 5.61
C ILE A 41 -11.28 5.21 6.03
N ASP A 42 -11.42 6.51 5.79
CA ASP A 42 -12.68 7.22 5.95
C ASP A 42 -13.50 7.09 4.65
N TYR A 43 -14.75 6.64 4.75
CA TYR A 43 -15.55 6.27 3.59
C TYR A 43 -17.02 6.66 3.71
N LYS A 44 -17.67 6.86 2.56
CA LYS A 44 -19.14 6.91 2.42
C LYS A 44 -19.72 5.61 1.87
N ASN A 45 -18.90 4.84 1.16
CA ASN A 45 -19.26 3.55 0.59
C ASN A 45 -18.31 2.47 1.13
N LYS A 46 -18.87 1.51 1.89
CA LYS A 46 -18.09 0.45 2.52
C LYS A 46 -17.41 -0.47 1.51
N ASN A 47 -18.09 -0.78 0.40
CA ASN A 47 -17.54 -1.70 -0.61
C ASN A 47 -16.30 -1.09 -1.30
N GLU A 48 -16.32 0.22 -1.52
CA GLU A 48 -15.18 0.95 -2.07
C GLU A 48 -14.00 0.97 -1.08
N ALA A 49 -14.27 1.21 0.20
CA ALA A 49 -13.26 1.14 1.26
C ALA A 49 -12.62 -0.25 1.36
N GLU A 50 -13.41 -1.32 1.28
CA GLU A 50 -12.92 -2.70 1.28
C GLU A 50 -12.08 -3.00 0.02
N LYS A 51 -12.45 -2.45 -1.13
CA LYS A 51 -11.64 -2.58 -2.36
C LYS A 51 -10.28 -1.91 -2.19
N HIS A 52 -10.25 -0.68 -1.68
CA HIS A 52 -8.99 0.01 -1.41
C HIS A 52 -8.15 -0.69 -0.35
N PHE A 53 -8.76 -1.24 0.70
CA PHE A 53 -8.02 -2.03 1.68
C PHE A 53 -7.33 -3.25 1.03
N LYS A 54 -8.02 -3.95 0.12
CA LYS A 54 -7.42 -5.06 -0.64
C LYS A 54 -6.28 -4.61 -1.55
N GLU A 55 -6.41 -3.46 -2.19
CA GLU A 55 -5.34 -2.87 -3.03
C GLU A 55 -4.12 -2.50 -2.19
N ILE A 56 -4.33 -1.85 -1.03
CA ILE A 56 -3.26 -1.54 -0.07
C ILE A 56 -2.56 -2.83 0.38
N LYS A 57 -3.32 -3.87 0.75
CA LYS A 57 -2.74 -5.16 1.13
C LYS A 57 -1.86 -5.73 0.02
N LYS A 58 -2.34 -5.73 -1.23
CA LYS A 58 -1.55 -6.23 -2.37
C LYS A 58 -0.25 -5.47 -2.56
N ILE A 59 -0.25 -4.15 -2.37
CA ILE A 59 0.97 -3.33 -2.46
C ILE A 59 1.96 -3.76 -1.37
N PHE A 60 1.50 -3.91 -0.12
CA PHE A 60 2.35 -4.39 0.96
C PHE A 60 2.90 -5.80 0.75
N ASP A 61 2.06 -6.71 0.25
CA ASP A 61 2.48 -8.08 -0.08
C ASP A 61 3.56 -8.05 -1.19
N TYR A 62 3.35 -7.24 -2.24
CA TYR A 62 4.31 -7.07 -3.35
C TYR A 62 5.67 -6.56 -2.87
N TYR A 63 5.71 -5.49 -2.08
CA TYR A 63 6.98 -5.00 -1.54
C TYR A 63 7.63 -5.95 -0.55
N HIS A 64 6.85 -6.75 0.17
CA HIS A 64 7.39 -7.79 1.03
C HIS A 64 8.11 -8.86 0.20
N GLU A 65 7.49 -9.33 -0.89
CA GLU A 65 8.09 -10.30 -1.80
C GLU A 65 9.34 -9.75 -2.50
N LEU A 66 9.36 -8.48 -2.89
CA LEU A 66 10.53 -7.85 -3.52
C LEU A 66 11.71 -7.63 -2.57
N ALA A 67 11.43 -7.18 -1.34
CA ALA A 67 12.47 -6.73 -0.42
C ALA A 67 12.88 -7.80 0.60
N THR A 68 12.22 -8.97 0.63
CA THR A 68 12.57 -10.03 1.57
C THR A 68 13.96 -10.59 1.30
N ASN A 69 14.70 -10.81 2.39
CA ASN A 69 15.97 -11.52 2.40
C ASN A 69 15.84 -12.93 2.99
N GLU A 70 14.60 -13.43 3.11
CA GLU A 70 14.31 -14.79 3.53
C GLU A 70 14.09 -15.68 2.31
N GLU A 71 14.52 -16.93 2.40
CA GLU A 71 14.24 -17.93 1.37
C GLU A 71 12.73 -18.17 1.31
N ALA A 72 12.13 -17.82 0.18
CA ALA A 72 10.71 -18.03 -0.06
C ALA A 72 10.49 -19.23 -0.99
N SER A 73 9.46 -20.02 -0.69
CA SER A 73 9.13 -21.24 -1.42
C SER A 73 8.60 -21.00 -2.84
N VAL A 74 8.13 -19.78 -3.14
CA VAL A 74 7.67 -19.35 -4.46
C VAL A 74 8.04 -17.87 -4.64
N ASN A 75 9.05 -17.59 -5.46
CA ASN A 75 9.39 -16.21 -5.85
C ASN A 75 9.07 -16.01 -7.33
N GLN A 76 8.15 -15.08 -7.61
CA GLN A 76 7.85 -14.64 -8.97
C GLN A 76 8.80 -13.54 -9.46
N TYR A 77 9.56 -12.92 -8.54
CA TYR A 77 10.42 -11.77 -8.80
C TYR A 77 11.84 -12.05 -8.32
N ASN A 78 12.84 -11.48 -9.01
CA ASN A 78 14.23 -11.39 -8.57
C ASN A 78 14.35 -10.46 -7.36
N ASN A 79 14.12 -11.01 -6.17
CA ASN A 79 14.12 -10.26 -4.92
C ASN A 79 15.48 -10.22 -4.24
N VAL A 80 15.57 -9.51 -3.10
CA VAL A 80 16.82 -9.33 -2.35
C VAL A 80 17.50 -10.66 -1.99
N TYR A 81 16.73 -11.67 -1.54
CA TYR A 81 17.30 -13.00 -1.25
C TYR A 81 17.97 -13.63 -2.48
N GLN A 82 17.31 -13.58 -3.64
CA GLN A 82 17.84 -14.15 -4.88
C GLN A 82 19.07 -13.40 -5.37
N ILE A 83 19.02 -12.06 -5.36
CA ILE A 83 20.18 -11.21 -5.69
C ILE A 83 21.38 -11.58 -4.82
N ASN A 84 21.18 -11.68 -3.51
CA ASN A 84 22.24 -12.04 -2.57
C ASN A 84 22.78 -13.47 -2.79
N SER A 85 21.94 -14.38 -3.30
CA SER A 85 22.35 -15.75 -3.61
C SER A 85 23.18 -15.79 -4.89
N GLU A 86 22.73 -15.12 -5.94
CA GLU A 86 23.46 -15.00 -7.21
C GLU A 86 24.83 -14.33 -7.01
N ILE A 87 24.90 -13.26 -6.21
CA ILE A 87 26.17 -12.61 -5.86
C ILE A 87 27.15 -13.57 -5.16
N LYS A 88 26.65 -14.43 -4.26
CA LYS A 88 27.50 -15.39 -3.54
C LYS A 88 28.03 -16.50 -4.43
N GLU A 89 27.26 -16.91 -5.43
CA GLU A 89 27.61 -17.98 -6.36
C GLU A 89 28.39 -17.48 -7.57
N ALA A 90 28.41 -16.17 -7.81
CA ALA A 90 29.11 -15.56 -8.92
C ALA A 90 30.62 -15.81 -8.85
N THR A 91 31.17 -16.25 -9.98
CA THR A 91 32.63 -16.42 -10.18
C THR A 91 33.26 -15.26 -10.94
N GLU A 92 32.44 -14.39 -11.54
CA GLU A 92 32.86 -13.20 -12.27
C GLU A 92 33.05 -12.00 -11.32
N GLU A 93 34.02 -11.12 -11.61
CA GLU A 93 34.26 -9.90 -10.82
C GLU A 93 33.10 -8.89 -10.90
N GLN A 94 32.30 -8.94 -11.97
CA GLN A 94 31.13 -8.10 -12.17
C GLN A 94 30.00 -8.91 -12.76
N ILE A 95 28.83 -8.84 -12.12
CA ILE A 95 27.60 -9.46 -12.59
C ILE A 95 26.53 -8.39 -12.81
N THR A 96 25.65 -8.63 -13.78
CA THR A 96 24.47 -7.79 -14.01
C THR A 96 23.23 -8.62 -13.75
N ILE A 97 22.43 -8.21 -12.76
CA ILE A 97 21.20 -8.89 -12.38
C ILE A 97 20.01 -8.04 -12.84
N GLN A 98 19.07 -8.65 -13.55
CA GLN A 98 17.82 -7.99 -13.91
C GLN A 98 16.85 -8.04 -12.73
N VAL A 99 16.28 -6.89 -12.38
CA VAL A 99 15.37 -6.73 -11.24
C VAL A 99 14.17 -5.88 -11.64
N GLU A 100 13.11 -5.95 -10.84
CA GLU A 100 11.96 -5.05 -10.99
C GLU A 100 12.39 -3.60 -10.76
N LYS A 101 11.73 -2.68 -11.47
CA LYS A 101 12.04 -1.25 -11.43
C LYS A 101 11.96 -0.71 -9.99
N GLU A 102 10.93 -1.09 -9.25
CA GLU A 102 10.69 -0.66 -7.88
C GLU A 102 11.81 -1.10 -6.94
N LEU A 103 12.37 -2.30 -7.16
CA LEU A 103 13.52 -2.78 -6.37
C LEU A 103 14.80 -2.01 -6.73
N TYR A 104 15.01 -1.72 -8.02
CA TYR A 104 16.12 -0.87 -8.46
C TYR A 104 16.07 0.51 -7.81
N GLU A 105 14.91 1.19 -7.85
CA GLU A 105 14.72 2.51 -7.25
C GLU A 105 14.94 2.49 -5.71
N MET A 106 14.52 1.42 -5.03
CA MET A 106 14.78 1.26 -3.59
C MET A 106 16.27 1.13 -3.27
N ILE A 107 17.01 0.35 -4.06
CA ILE A 107 18.46 0.18 -3.88
C ILE A 107 19.19 1.49 -4.19
N GLU A 108 18.83 2.18 -5.27
CA GLU A 108 19.41 3.48 -5.65
C GLU A 108 19.23 4.51 -4.52
N LEU A 109 18.03 4.60 -3.95
CA LEU A 109 17.76 5.48 -2.82
C LEU A 109 18.58 5.09 -1.58
N ALA A 110 18.72 3.79 -1.28
CA ALA A 110 19.51 3.33 -0.15
C ALA A 110 20.99 3.72 -0.29
N LEU A 111 21.57 3.58 -1.48
CA LEU A 111 22.94 4.00 -1.79
C LEU A 111 23.11 5.53 -1.67
N GLN A 112 22.11 6.30 -2.08
CA GLN A 112 22.12 7.75 -1.89
C GLN A 112 22.14 8.11 -0.39
N ILE A 113 21.28 7.50 0.41
CA ILE A 113 21.23 7.72 1.86
C ILE A 113 22.56 7.32 2.51
N GLU A 114 23.14 6.18 2.13
CA GLU A 114 24.46 5.75 2.62
C GLU A 114 25.51 6.83 2.33
N LYS A 115 25.61 7.31 1.08
CA LYS A 115 26.56 8.35 0.70
C LYS A 115 26.41 9.64 1.50
N GLU A 116 25.19 10.01 1.85
CA GLU A 116 24.88 11.23 2.61
C GLU A 116 25.09 11.07 4.12
N THR A 117 25.04 9.83 4.64
CA THR A 117 25.08 9.54 6.08
C THR A 117 26.39 8.92 6.56
N THR A 118 27.20 8.38 5.64
CA THR A 118 28.53 7.87 5.97
C THR A 118 29.47 9.05 6.21
N ILE A 119 29.72 9.36 7.48
CA ILE A 119 30.79 10.26 7.87
C ILE A 119 32.08 9.52 7.53
N ASN A 120 32.90 10.07 6.62
CA ASN A 120 34.24 9.56 6.35
C ASN A 120 34.97 9.38 7.70
N GLY A 121 35.14 8.12 8.11
CA GLY A 121 35.90 7.75 9.29
C GLY A 121 37.39 8.01 9.09
#